data_AF-A0A847BZ23-F1
#
_entry.id   AF-A0A847BZ23-F1
#
_cell.length_a   1.000
_cell.length_b   1.000
_cell.length_c   1.000
_cell.angle_alpha   90.00
_cell.angle_beta   90.00
_cell.angle_gamma   90.00
#
_symmetry.space_group_name_H-M   'P 1'
#
loop_
_entity.id
_entity.type
_entity.pdbx_description
1 polymer ?
#
loop_
_entity_poly.entity_id
_entity_poly.type
_entity_poly.pdbx_seq_one_letter_code
_entity_poly.pdbx_strand_id
1 'polypeptide(L)'
;MSDQKVVSVVLAGVGGQGILLASEIIAEAALLSGLQVKTNEVHGMAQRGGSVVAQIRFGREVFSPLVPEGTAQVLAALEKVEALRYHRHLAPDGMAIVSTQEIIPVSVSSGQAVYPADADERLKKLFPRLLLVDALKIATELGSPRSTNVIIVGALSHCLSLDSGIWNEALRRRIKPALVEVNQRAFAAGRSLAAASGR
;
A
#
# COMPACT_ATOMS: atom_id res chain seq x y z
N MET A 1 -3.30 -31.58 2.81
CA MET A 1 -2.54 -30.59 2.03
C MET A 1 -3.18 -29.25 2.29
N SER A 2 -2.56 -28.40 3.13
CA SER A 2 -3.14 -27.11 3.49
C SER A 2 -3.20 -26.21 2.26
N ASP A 3 -4.41 -25.95 1.80
CA ASP A 3 -4.72 -25.05 0.72
C ASP A 3 -4.31 -23.63 1.16
N GLN A 4 -3.22 -23.09 0.61
CA GLN A 4 -2.81 -21.73 0.94
C GLN A 4 -3.77 -20.77 0.26
N LYS A 5 -4.72 -20.25 1.05
CA LYS A 5 -5.72 -19.24 0.67
C LYS A 5 -5.05 -18.07 -0.06
N VAL A 6 -5.66 -17.63 -1.17
CA VAL A 6 -5.21 -16.45 -1.93
C VAL A 6 -5.24 -15.21 -1.05
N VAL A 7 -4.11 -14.52 -0.96
CA VAL A 7 -3.96 -13.22 -0.31
C VAL A 7 -4.27 -12.12 -1.32
N SER A 8 -4.99 -11.10 -0.88
CA SER A 8 -5.49 -9.98 -1.65
C SER A 8 -5.11 -8.67 -0.96
N VAL A 9 -4.49 -7.78 -1.72
CA VAL A 9 -4.04 -6.45 -1.28
C VAL A 9 -4.62 -5.41 -2.21
N VAL A 10 -5.17 -4.34 -1.65
CA VAL A 10 -5.54 -3.14 -2.39
C VAL A 10 -4.57 -2.03 -1.99
N LEU A 11 -3.91 -1.43 -2.99
CA LEU A 11 -3.03 -0.30 -2.82
C LEU A 11 -3.63 0.90 -3.55
N ALA A 12 -3.90 1.99 -2.84
CA ALA A 12 -4.54 3.18 -3.39
C ALA A 12 -3.69 4.44 -3.15
N GLY A 13 -3.85 5.43 -4.01
CA GLY A 13 -3.20 6.72 -3.84
C GLY A 13 -3.43 7.64 -5.02
N VAL A 14 -2.62 8.69 -5.08
CA VAL A 14 -2.67 9.70 -6.12
C VAL A 14 -1.52 9.49 -7.12
N GLY A 15 -1.79 9.73 -8.39
CA GLY A 15 -0.79 9.64 -9.46
C GLY A 15 0.49 10.43 -9.13
N GLY A 16 1.63 9.76 -9.20
CA GLY A 16 2.94 10.30 -8.83
C GLY A 16 3.50 9.79 -7.49
N GLN A 17 2.70 9.12 -6.65
CA GLN A 17 3.17 8.60 -5.36
C GLN A 17 3.89 7.25 -5.44
N GLY A 18 4.07 6.66 -6.63
CA GLY A 18 4.80 5.40 -6.80
C GLY A 18 4.00 4.14 -6.45
N ILE A 19 2.68 4.15 -6.71
CA ILE A 19 1.77 3.00 -6.53
C ILE A 19 2.23 1.80 -7.36
N LEU A 20 2.56 2.01 -8.64
CA LEU A 20 3.08 0.95 -9.51
C LEU A 20 4.32 0.27 -8.89
N LEU A 21 5.35 1.04 -8.55
CA LEU A 21 6.57 0.50 -7.93
C LEU A 21 6.28 -0.28 -6.64
N ALA A 22 5.39 0.24 -5.79
CA ALA A 22 5.00 -0.47 -4.57
C ALA A 22 4.27 -1.78 -4.86
N SER A 23 3.36 -1.80 -5.85
CA SER A 23 2.67 -3.02 -6.29
C SER A 23 3.64 -4.06 -6.87
N GLU A 24 4.65 -3.61 -7.62
CA GLU A 24 5.69 -4.46 -8.19
C GLU A 24 6.59 -5.06 -7.12
N ILE A 25 6.93 -4.31 -6.06
CA ILE A 25 7.71 -4.85 -4.93
C ILE A 25 6.93 -5.96 -4.21
N ILE A 26 5.62 -5.78 -3.99
CA ILE A 26 4.75 -6.78 -3.37
C ILE A 26 4.65 -8.03 -4.27
N ALA A 27 4.44 -7.81 -5.57
CA ALA A 27 4.36 -8.90 -6.55
C ALA A 27 5.68 -9.68 -6.63
N GLU A 28 6.82 -8.99 -6.69
CA GLU A 28 8.14 -9.62 -6.71
C GLU A 28 8.40 -10.43 -5.45
N ALA A 29 8.02 -9.91 -4.26
CA ALA A 29 8.14 -10.65 -3.02
C ALA A 29 7.29 -11.95 -3.01
N ALA A 30 6.07 -11.90 -3.55
CA ALA A 30 5.24 -13.09 -3.67
C ALA A 30 5.78 -14.09 -4.70
N LEU A 31 6.29 -13.62 -5.85
CA LEU A 31 6.94 -14.47 -6.86
C LEU A 31 8.19 -15.17 -6.31
N LEU A 32 9.03 -14.43 -5.58
CA LEU A 32 10.21 -14.96 -4.89
C LEU A 32 9.85 -16.01 -3.82
N SER A 33 8.62 -15.95 -3.29
CA SER A 33 8.09 -16.95 -2.37
C SER A 33 7.52 -18.19 -3.08
N GLY A 34 7.67 -18.28 -4.41
CA GLY A 34 7.16 -19.40 -5.22
C GLY A 34 5.65 -19.37 -5.45
N LEU A 35 4.99 -18.22 -5.26
CA LEU A 35 3.54 -18.07 -5.41
C LEU A 35 3.19 -17.53 -6.81
N GLN A 36 2.01 -17.89 -7.30
CA GLN A 36 1.41 -17.20 -8.44
C GLN A 36 0.95 -15.81 -8.01
N VAL A 37 1.09 -14.84 -8.91
CA VAL A 37 0.67 -13.46 -8.68
C VAL A 37 -0.14 -12.98 -9.88
N LYS A 38 -1.25 -12.30 -9.62
CA LYS A 38 -2.01 -11.54 -10.61
C LYS A 38 -2.27 -10.13 -10.08
N THR A 39 -2.02 -9.14 -10.92
CA THR A 39 -2.25 -7.73 -10.59
C THR A 39 -3.24 -7.11 -11.56
N ASN A 40 -4.02 -6.17 -11.07
CA ASN A 40 -4.84 -5.27 -11.89
C ASN A 40 -4.56 -3.84 -11.43
N GLU A 41 -4.22 -2.96 -12.36
CA GLU A 41 -3.98 -1.56 -12.06
C GLU A 41 -4.93 -0.70 -12.89
N VAL A 42 -5.65 0.18 -12.20
CA VAL A 42 -6.52 1.17 -12.83
C VAL A 42 -5.88 2.53 -12.60
N HIS A 43 -5.34 3.08 -13.67
CA HIS A 43 -4.92 4.47 -13.74
C HIS A 43 -6.14 5.28 -14.18
N GLY A 44 -6.60 6.23 -13.37
CA GLY A 44 -7.52 7.25 -13.88
C GLY A 44 -6.86 7.96 -15.08
N MET A 45 -7.64 8.39 -16.07
CA MET A 45 -7.11 9.07 -17.28
C MET A 45 -6.28 10.34 -17.00
N ALA A 46 -6.19 10.79 -15.74
CA ALA A 46 -5.29 11.83 -15.27
C ALA A 46 -4.03 11.22 -14.63
N GLN A 47 -2.93 11.14 -15.40
CA GLN A 47 -1.63 10.61 -14.94
C GLN A 47 -1.00 11.40 -13.76
N ARG A 48 -1.50 12.60 -13.44
CA ARG A 48 -1.06 13.41 -12.29
C ARG A 48 -2.27 13.96 -11.55
N GLY A 49 -2.31 13.75 -10.23
CA GLY A 49 -3.39 14.25 -9.37
C GLY A 49 -4.69 13.45 -9.39
N GLY A 50 -4.79 12.39 -10.22
CA GLY A 50 -5.91 11.46 -10.24
C GLY A 50 -5.76 10.31 -9.24
N SER A 51 -6.90 9.70 -8.87
CA SER A 51 -6.94 8.44 -8.11
C SER A 51 -6.32 7.30 -8.91
N VAL A 52 -5.47 6.51 -8.25
CA VAL A 52 -4.81 5.33 -8.78
C VAL A 52 -5.02 4.19 -7.80
N VAL A 53 -5.36 3.01 -8.32
CA VAL A 53 -5.51 1.80 -7.53
C VAL A 53 -4.79 0.63 -8.20
N ALA A 54 -4.02 -0.10 -7.41
CA ALA A 54 -3.46 -1.38 -7.76
C ALA A 54 -4.07 -2.47 -6.85
N GLN A 55 -4.53 -3.54 -7.47
CA GLN A 55 -5.06 -4.73 -6.82
C GLN A 55 -4.06 -5.86 -7.05
N ILE A 56 -3.59 -6.48 -5.97
CA ILE A 56 -2.58 -7.53 -6.02
C ILE A 56 -3.19 -8.78 -5.37
N ARG A 57 -3.17 -9.90 -6.10
CA ARG A 57 -3.60 -11.20 -5.59
C ARG A 57 -2.49 -12.22 -5.76
N PHE A 58 -2.18 -12.95 -4.70
CA PHE A 58 -1.13 -13.98 -4.75
C PHE A 58 -1.47 -15.20 -3.89
N GLY A 59 -0.99 -16.37 -4.32
CA GLY A 59 -1.26 -17.65 -3.66
C GLY A 59 -0.70 -18.81 -4.49
N ARG A 60 -1.01 -20.06 -4.13
CA ARG A 60 -0.58 -21.22 -4.93
C ARG A 60 -1.19 -21.21 -6.34
N GLU A 61 -2.45 -20.82 -6.42
CA GLU A 61 -3.20 -20.72 -7.67
C GLU A 61 -4.10 -19.48 -7.62
N VAL A 62 -3.98 -18.61 -8.64
CA VAL A 62 -4.73 -17.35 -8.69
C VAL A 62 -5.45 -17.27 -10.03
N PHE A 63 -6.78 -17.29 -10.02
CA PHE A 63 -7.56 -17.29 -11.25
C PHE A 63 -7.88 -15.89 -11.79
N SER A 64 -8.05 -14.90 -10.91
CA SER A 64 -8.45 -13.55 -11.28
C SER A 64 -7.51 -12.49 -10.67
N PRO A 65 -7.20 -11.40 -11.38
CA PRO A 65 -6.45 -10.28 -10.83
C PRO A 65 -7.31 -9.34 -9.97
N LEU A 66 -8.64 -9.42 -10.08
CA LEU A 66 -9.55 -8.51 -9.39
C LEU A 66 -9.79 -8.95 -7.94
N VAL A 67 -9.71 -8.02 -7.00
CA VAL A 67 -10.00 -8.21 -5.59
C VAL A 67 -11.49 -7.92 -5.34
N PRO A 68 -12.29 -8.92 -4.95
CA PRO A 68 -13.69 -8.68 -4.58
C PRO A 68 -13.83 -7.75 -3.37
N GLU A 69 -14.93 -7.00 -3.31
CA GLU A 69 -15.26 -6.20 -2.13
C GLU A 69 -15.34 -7.07 -0.87
N GLY A 70 -14.87 -6.55 0.26
CA GLY A 70 -14.87 -7.24 1.54
C GLY A 70 -13.88 -8.41 1.66
N THR A 71 -12.90 -8.52 0.76
CA THR A 71 -11.96 -9.67 0.74
C THR A 71 -10.48 -9.33 0.84
N ALA A 72 -10.10 -8.06 0.76
CA ALA A 72 -8.69 -7.67 0.89
C ALA A 72 -8.22 -7.89 2.34
N GLN A 73 -7.11 -8.60 2.52
CA GLN A 73 -6.47 -8.73 3.83
C GLN A 73 -5.79 -7.42 4.25
N VAL A 74 -5.34 -6.64 3.26
CA VAL A 74 -4.75 -5.33 3.49
C VAL A 74 -5.30 -4.31 2.49
N LEU A 75 -5.68 -3.15 3.01
CA LEU A 75 -5.87 -1.93 2.24
C LEU A 75 -4.77 -0.96 2.64
N ALA A 76 -3.83 -0.72 1.73
CA ALA A 76 -2.77 0.25 1.90
C ALA A 76 -3.09 1.50 1.08
N ALA A 77 -2.90 2.68 1.66
CA ALA A 77 -3.14 3.94 0.96
C ALA A 77 -2.00 4.93 1.19
N LEU A 78 -1.58 5.61 0.12
CA LEU A 78 -0.58 6.68 0.18
C LEU A 78 -1.20 8.05 0.46
N GLU A 79 -2.53 8.12 0.58
CA GLU A 79 -3.31 9.34 0.78
C GLU A 79 -4.64 9.00 1.50
N LYS A 80 -5.10 9.88 2.41
CA LYS A 80 -6.25 9.60 3.31
C LYS A 80 -7.58 9.39 2.58
N VAL A 81 -7.92 10.26 1.63
CA VAL A 81 -9.17 10.20 0.87
C VAL A 81 -9.21 8.97 -0.01
N GLU A 82 -8.05 8.52 -0.50
CA GLU A 82 -7.98 7.29 -1.29
C GLU A 82 -8.26 6.05 -0.43
N ALA A 83 -7.87 6.03 0.85
CA ALA A 83 -8.31 4.98 1.77
C ALA A 83 -9.83 4.97 1.96
N LEU A 84 -10.44 6.15 2.12
CA LEU A 84 -11.89 6.29 2.22
C LEU A 84 -12.59 5.85 0.93
N ARG A 85 -12.02 6.16 -0.24
CA ARG A 85 -12.59 5.79 -1.55
C ARG A 85 -12.70 4.28 -1.73
N TYR A 86 -11.67 3.54 -1.32
CA TYR A 86 -11.59 2.09 -1.54
C TYR A 86 -11.97 1.23 -0.33
N HIS A 87 -12.48 1.82 0.76
CA HIS A 87 -12.78 1.15 2.03
C HIS A 87 -13.57 -0.17 1.89
N ARG A 88 -14.51 -0.25 0.93
CA ARG A 88 -15.33 -1.43 0.67
C ARG A 88 -14.56 -2.68 0.29
N HIS A 89 -13.31 -2.54 -0.17
CA HIS A 89 -12.49 -3.69 -0.52
C HIS A 89 -11.92 -4.42 0.69
N LEU A 90 -11.75 -3.73 1.83
CA LEU A 90 -11.13 -4.31 3.01
C LEU A 90 -12.06 -5.35 3.64
N ALA A 91 -11.51 -6.53 3.97
CA ALA A 91 -12.23 -7.54 4.72
C ALA A 91 -12.52 -7.07 6.16
N PRO A 92 -13.56 -7.61 6.83
CA PRO A 92 -13.89 -7.24 8.21
C PRO A 92 -12.73 -7.42 9.20
N ASP A 93 -11.85 -8.40 8.96
CA ASP A 93 -10.66 -8.71 9.74
C ASP A 93 -9.36 -8.14 9.11
N GLY A 94 -9.47 -7.43 7.99
CA GLY A 94 -8.33 -6.85 7.27
C GLY A 94 -7.69 -5.67 8.00
N MET A 95 -6.45 -5.34 7.60
CA MET A 95 -5.68 -4.21 8.12
C MET A 95 -5.71 -3.04 7.13
N ALA A 96 -6.06 -1.83 7.60
CA ALA A 96 -5.88 -0.60 6.86
C ALA A 96 -4.54 0.06 7.25
N ILE A 97 -3.71 0.41 6.26
CA ILE A 97 -2.43 1.09 6.47
C ILE A 97 -2.42 2.34 5.62
N VAL A 98 -2.52 3.51 6.26
CA VAL A 98 -2.84 4.76 5.57
C VAL A 98 -1.77 5.79 5.87
N SER A 99 -1.12 6.29 4.83
CA SER A 99 -0.28 7.48 4.91
C SER A 99 -1.12 8.69 5.29
N THR A 100 -0.67 9.48 6.26
CA THR A 100 -1.35 10.72 6.69
C THR A 100 -1.16 11.88 5.71
N GLN A 101 -0.53 11.64 4.56
CA GLN A 101 -0.33 12.67 3.54
C GLN A 101 -1.68 13.09 2.94
N GLU A 102 -1.84 14.40 2.78
CA GLU A 102 -2.97 15.02 2.10
C GLU A 102 -2.49 15.62 0.78
N ILE A 103 -3.12 15.22 -0.33
CA ILE A 103 -2.84 15.78 -1.64
C ILE A 103 -4.13 16.36 -2.18
N ILE A 104 -4.16 17.68 -2.36
CA ILE A 104 -5.33 18.40 -2.88
C ILE A 104 -5.59 17.94 -4.32
N PRO A 105 -6.70 17.23 -4.59
CA PRO A 105 -7.05 16.81 -5.94
C PRO A 105 -7.44 18.01 -6.79
N VAL A 106 -7.36 17.86 -8.11
CA VAL A 106 -7.76 18.90 -9.07
C VAL A 106 -9.20 19.35 -8.86
N SER A 107 -10.11 18.43 -8.50
CA SER A 107 -11.50 18.77 -8.20
C SER A 107 -11.65 19.69 -6.99
N VAL A 108 -10.76 19.60 -6.00
CA VAL A 108 -10.77 20.50 -4.84
C VAL A 108 -10.15 21.84 -5.20
N SER A 109 -9.00 21.85 -5.88
CA SER A 109 -8.35 23.11 -6.29
C SER A 109 -9.15 23.89 -7.34
N SER A 110 -9.99 23.22 -8.14
CA SER A 110 -10.92 23.85 -9.09
C SER A 110 -12.26 24.26 -8.47
N GLY A 111 -12.48 24.04 -7.17
CA GLY A 111 -13.71 24.39 -6.47
C GLY A 111 -14.90 23.46 -6.75
N GLN A 112 -14.69 22.33 -7.42
CA GLN A 112 -15.72 21.33 -7.71
C GLN A 112 -16.00 20.38 -6.53
N ALA A 113 -15.10 20.33 -5.55
CA ALA A 113 -15.19 19.48 -4.36
C ALA A 113 -14.49 20.13 -3.16
N VAL A 114 -14.69 19.56 -1.97
CA VAL A 114 -14.00 19.97 -0.73
C VAL A 114 -13.23 18.78 -0.18
N TYR A 115 -11.97 19.00 0.19
CA TYR A 115 -11.20 17.98 0.89
C TYR A 115 -11.80 17.77 2.31
N PRO A 116 -12.13 16.54 2.72
CA PRO A 116 -12.80 16.30 3.99
C PRO A 116 -11.87 16.63 5.16
N ALA A 117 -12.24 17.64 5.95
CA ALA A 117 -11.51 18.00 7.17
C ALA A 117 -11.60 16.92 8.27
N ASP A 118 -12.60 16.05 8.19
CA ASP A 118 -12.87 14.95 9.12
C ASP A 118 -12.32 13.60 8.63
N ALA A 119 -11.36 13.60 7.69
CA ALA A 119 -10.81 12.38 7.10
C ALA A 119 -10.28 11.39 8.16
N ASP A 120 -9.52 11.86 9.16
CA ASP A 120 -8.95 11.02 10.20
C ASP A 120 -10.02 10.36 11.09
N GLU A 121 -11.09 11.09 11.39
CA GLU A 121 -12.23 10.56 12.17
C GLU A 121 -12.99 9.50 11.39
N ARG A 122 -13.23 9.74 10.09
CA ARG A 122 -13.87 8.77 9.19
C ARG A 122 -13.05 7.50 9.07
N LEU A 123 -11.72 7.61 8.93
CA LEU A 123 -10.83 6.46 8.86
C LEU A 123 -10.92 5.61 10.13
N LYS A 124 -10.83 6.23 11.30
CA LYS A 124 -10.94 5.53 12.60
C LYS A 124 -12.29 4.84 12.78
N LYS A 125 -13.38 5.45 12.28
CA LYS A 125 -14.72 4.86 12.34
C LYS A 125 -14.89 3.70 11.36
N LEU A 126 -14.31 3.78 10.17
CA LEU A 126 -14.44 2.78 9.10
C LEU A 126 -13.54 1.57 9.29
N PHE A 127 -12.36 1.77 9.88
CA PHE A 127 -11.32 0.75 9.97
C PHE A 127 -11.05 0.36 11.43
N PRO A 128 -11.62 -0.75 11.93
CA PRO A 128 -11.35 -1.25 13.28
C PRO A 128 -9.86 -1.56 13.51
N ARG A 129 -9.16 -1.97 12.44
CA ARG A 129 -7.72 -2.22 12.42
C ARG A 129 -7.06 -1.21 11.48
N LEU A 130 -6.52 -0.14 12.05
CA LEU A 130 -5.96 0.98 11.31
C LEU A 130 -4.57 1.33 11.83
N LEU A 131 -3.62 1.45 10.91
CA LEU A 131 -2.31 2.05 11.14
C LEU A 131 -2.19 3.34 10.31
N LEU A 132 -2.17 4.49 11.00
CA LEU A 132 -1.83 5.77 10.38
C LEU A 132 -0.31 5.97 10.40
N VAL A 133 0.27 6.36 9.27
CA VAL A 133 1.71 6.50 9.10
C VAL A 133 2.05 7.87 8.53
N ASP A 134 2.87 8.65 9.23
CA ASP A 134 3.47 9.86 8.65
C ASP A 134 4.67 9.49 7.76
N ALA A 135 4.35 8.85 6.63
CA ALA A 135 5.36 8.28 5.74
C ALA A 135 6.25 9.37 5.13
N LEU A 136 5.71 10.56 4.87
CA LEU A 136 6.46 11.68 4.31
C LEU A 136 7.49 12.23 5.30
N LYS A 137 7.12 12.38 6.56
CA LYS A 137 8.06 12.80 7.61
C LYS A 137 9.20 11.80 7.75
N ILE A 138 8.89 10.51 7.89
CA ILE A 138 9.89 9.45 8.02
C ILE A 138 10.80 9.40 6.79
N ALA A 139 10.23 9.48 5.58
CA ALA A 139 10.97 9.50 4.33
C ALA A 139 11.94 10.71 4.27
N THR A 140 11.49 11.86 4.73
CA THR A 140 12.30 13.10 4.80
C THR A 140 13.45 12.95 5.79
N GLU A 141 13.20 12.42 6.98
CA GLU A 141 14.22 12.19 8.01
C GLU A 141 15.29 11.19 7.56
N LEU A 142 14.92 10.22 6.71
CA LEU A 142 15.85 9.27 6.09
C LEU A 142 16.64 9.85 4.90
N GLY A 143 16.34 11.08 4.48
CA GLY A 143 16.96 11.75 3.33
C GLY A 143 16.41 11.31 1.97
N SER A 144 15.24 10.65 1.92
CA SER A 144 14.59 10.24 0.67
C SER A 144 13.08 10.44 0.72
N PRO A 145 12.57 11.68 0.55
CA PRO A 145 11.13 11.97 0.52
C PRO A 145 10.33 11.20 -0.53
N ARG A 146 11.00 10.61 -1.53
CA ARG A 146 10.38 9.78 -2.57
C ARG A 146 10.11 8.33 -2.15
N SER A 147 10.55 7.93 -0.96
CA SER A 147 10.43 6.56 -0.45
C SER A 147 9.19 6.32 0.42
N THR A 148 8.20 7.23 0.39
CA THR A 148 6.95 7.10 1.17
C THR A 148 6.20 5.81 0.85
N ASN A 149 6.12 5.44 -0.43
CA ASN A 149 5.52 4.20 -0.89
C ASN A 149 6.22 2.96 -0.30
N VAL A 150 7.55 2.97 -0.23
CA VAL A 150 8.33 1.86 0.32
C VAL A 150 8.16 1.73 1.83
N ILE A 151 7.95 2.84 2.56
CA ILE A 151 7.59 2.81 3.99
C ILE A 151 6.24 2.11 4.18
N ILE A 152 5.25 2.46 3.36
CA ILE A 152 3.92 1.81 3.41
C ILE A 152 4.02 0.33 3.04
N VAL A 153 4.84 -0.04 2.05
CA VAL A 153 5.15 -1.44 1.72
C VAL A 153 5.82 -2.17 2.90
N GLY A 154 6.72 -1.49 3.60
CA GLY A 154 7.31 -1.98 4.85
C GLY A 154 6.25 -2.31 5.89
N ALA A 155 5.36 -1.37 6.18
CA ALA A 155 4.30 -1.54 7.15
C ALA A 155 3.35 -2.70 6.79
N LEU A 156 2.90 -2.79 5.53
CA LEU A 156 2.00 -3.87 5.10
C LEU A 156 2.67 -5.24 5.03
N SER A 157 3.99 -5.30 4.85
CA SER A 157 4.71 -6.58 4.77
C SER A 157 4.51 -7.44 6.03
N HIS A 158 4.27 -6.81 7.19
CA HIS A 158 3.98 -7.50 8.44
C HIS A 158 2.67 -8.30 8.40
N CYS A 159 1.74 -7.94 7.51
CA CYS A 159 0.43 -8.56 7.39
C CYS A 159 0.35 -9.68 6.34
N LEU A 160 1.40 -9.88 5.52
CA LEU A 160 1.33 -10.74 4.33
C LEU A 160 1.92 -12.14 4.48
N SER A 161 2.39 -12.52 5.68
CA SER A 161 2.93 -13.86 5.98
C SER A 161 3.98 -14.35 4.96
N LEU A 162 4.78 -13.43 4.40
CA LEU A 162 5.92 -13.74 3.53
C LEU A 162 7.21 -13.68 4.35
N ASP A 163 8.22 -14.46 3.94
CA ASP A 163 9.50 -14.46 4.63
C ASP A 163 10.15 -13.07 4.64
N SER A 164 10.78 -12.75 5.76
CA SER A 164 11.37 -11.45 6.00
C SER A 164 12.54 -11.13 5.07
N GLY A 165 13.32 -12.13 4.67
CA GLY A 165 14.48 -11.98 3.79
C GLY A 165 14.10 -11.70 2.34
N ILE A 166 12.95 -12.22 1.90
CA ILE A 166 12.46 -12.08 0.52
C ILE A 166 12.21 -10.62 0.14
N TRP A 167 11.73 -9.79 1.07
CA TRP A 167 11.46 -8.38 0.82
C TRP A 167 12.71 -7.59 0.44
N ASN A 168 13.85 -7.89 1.06
CA ASN A 168 15.11 -7.22 0.73
C ASN A 168 15.59 -7.54 -0.68
N GLU A 169 15.36 -8.77 -1.15
CA GLU A 169 15.65 -9.19 -2.51
C GLU A 169 14.67 -8.55 -3.52
N ALA A 170 13.37 -8.51 -3.18
CA ALA A 170 12.37 -7.81 -4.00
C ALA A 170 12.74 -6.32 -4.21
N LEU A 171 13.16 -5.64 -3.13
CA LEU A 171 13.64 -4.26 -3.22
C LEU A 171 14.85 -4.13 -4.15
N ARG A 172 15.84 -5.04 -4.06
CA ARG A 172 17.02 -5.03 -4.93
C ARG A 172 16.68 -5.19 -6.41
N ARG A 173 15.67 -6.00 -6.73
CA ARG A 173 15.23 -6.26 -8.11
C ARG A 173 14.41 -5.14 -8.71
N ARG A 174 13.60 -4.45 -7.91
CA ARG A 174 12.70 -3.39 -8.40
C ARG A 174 13.27 -1.98 -8.31
N ILE A 175 14.26 -1.75 -7.44
CA ILE A 175 14.82 -0.43 -7.17
C ILE A 175 16.20 -0.30 -7.81
N LYS A 176 16.49 0.87 -8.40
CA LYS A 176 17.81 1.19 -8.96
C LYS A 176 18.89 0.96 -7.91
N PRO A 177 20.05 0.36 -8.26
CA PRO A 177 21.11 0.03 -7.31
C PRO A 177 21.50 1.18 -6.36
N ALA A 178 21.65 2.39 -6.90
CA ALA A 178 22.01 3.60 -6.14
C ALA A 178 20.97 4.02 -5.07
N LEU A 179 19.74 3.52 -5.16
CA LEU A 179 18.63 3.85 -4.25
C LEU A 179 18.24 2.68 -3.34
N VAL A 180 18.85 1.50 -3.50
CA VAL A 180 18.45 0.30 -2.75
C VAL A 180 18.63 0.52 -1.24
N GLU A 181 19.79 1.01 -0.81
CA GLU A 181 20.11 1.12 0.62
C GLU A 181 19.12 2.03 1.37
N VAL A 182 18.84 3.22 0.84
CA VAL A 182 17.89 4.14 1.46
C VAL A 182 16.47 3.58 1.46
N ASN A 183 16.08 2.83 0.43
CA ASN A 183 14.76 2.19 0.39
C ASN A 183 14.66 0.96 1.30
N GLN A 184 15.75 0.22 1.53
CA GLN A 184 15.77 -0.84 2.54
C GLN A 184 15.62 -0.26 3.95
N ARG A 185 16.26 0.88 4.25
CA ARG A 185 16.03 1.61 5.51
C ARG A 185 14.58 2.10 5.64
N ALA A 186 14.01 2.66 4.56
CA ALA A 186 12.62 3.10 4.51
C ALA A 186 11.63 1.93 4.75
N PHE A 187 11.85 0.80 4.09
CA PHE A 187 11.07 -0.42 4.28
C PHE A 187 11.15 -0.91 5.73
N ALA A 188 12.37 -0.98 6.30
CA ALA A 188 12.58 -1.40 7.68
C ALA A 188 11.88 -0.49 8.70
N ALA A 189 11.91 0.83 8.48
CA ALA A 189 11.19 1.79 9.31
C ALA A 189 9.68 1.54 9.28
N GLY A 190 9.11 1.37 8.09
CA GLY A 190 7.69 1.03 7.92
C GLY A 190 7.32 -0.28 8.62
N ARG A 191 8.12 -1.34 8.43
CA ARG A 191 7.87 -2.65 9.03
C ARG A 191 7.89 -2.63 10.56
N SER A 192 8.74 -1.78 11.14
CA SER A 192 8.86 -1.64 12.59
C SER A 192 7.63 -0.97 13.22
N LEU A 193 6.97 -0.05 12.51
CA LEU A 193 5.73 0.59 12.98
C LEU A 193 4.58 -0.41 13.14
N ALA A 194 4.44 -1.33 12.19
CA ALA A 194 3.40 -2.36 12.24
C ALA A 194 3.64 -3.35 13.39
N ALA A 195 4.89 -3.72 13.65
CA ALA A 195 5.24 -4.58 14.79
C ALA A 195 4.96 -3.91 16.15
N ALA A 196 5.10 -2.59 16.25
CA ALA A 196 4.78 -1.84 17.47
C ALA A 196 3.27 -1.71 17.72
N SER A 197 2.47 -1.73 16.65
CA SER A 197 1.01 -1.54 16.68
C SER A 197 0.21 -2.84 16.85
N GLY A 198 0.87 -4.00 16.78
CA GLY A 198 0.29 -5.32 17.03
C GLY A 198 0.26 -5.75 18.49
N ARG A 199 0.37 -4.80 19.44
CA ARG A 199 0.24 -5.00 20.89
C ARG A 199 -1.04 -4.35 21.41
#